data_AF-A0A445MWI1-F1
#
_entry.id   AF-A0A445MWI1-F1
#
_cell.length_a   1.000
_cell.length_b   1.000
_cell.length_c   1.000
_cell.angle_alpha   90.00
_cell.angle_beta   90.00
_cell.angle_gamma   90.00
#
_symmetry.space_group_name_H-M   'P 1'
#
loop_
_entity.id
_entity.type
_entity.pdbx_description
1 polymer ?
#
loop_
_entity_poly.entity_id
_entity_poly.type
_entity_poly.pdbx_seq_one_letter_code
_entity_poly.pdbx_strand_id
1 'polypeptide(L)' 'MVFIPRGMRYEDAYMKAHPFDKMVEGMLQSEMIAETTALMRKAIDNGVYLNVIINNRAGGNAPLIAREIVKQFG' A
#
# COMPACT_ATOMS: atom_id res chain seq x y z
N MET A 1 -4.73 9.64 9.85
CA MET A 1 -3.76 10.26 8.92
C MET A 1 -3.76 9.44 7.64
N VAL A 2 -3.95 10.07 6.48
CA VAL A 2 -3.93 9.44 5.14
C VAL A 2 -2.52 9.61 4.59
N PHE A 3 -1.95 8.58 3.95
CA PHE A 3 -0.67 8.72 3.26
C PHE A 3 -0.81 9.72 2.10
N ILE A 4 0.13 10.64 1.99
CA ILE A 4 0.06 11.71 0.99
C ILE A 4 1.05 11.36 -0.12
N PRO A 5 0.60 11.10 -1.35
CA PRO A 5 1.51 10.95 -2.48
C PRO A 5 2.44 12.15 -2.57
N ARG A 6 3.71 11.92 -2.93
CA ARG A 6 4.71 13.00 -3.04
C ARG A 6 4.17 14.10 -3.96
N GLY A 7 4.10 15.34 -3.44
CA GLY A 7 3.60 16.51 -4.18
C GLY A 7 2.09 16.75 -4.12
N MET A 8 1.29 15.89 -3.44
CA MET A 8 -0.15 16.11 -3.24
C MET A 8 -0.41 16.87 -1.94
N ARG A 9 -1.43 17.74 -1.90
CA ARG A 9 -1.91 18.32 -0.64
C ARG A 9 -2.73 17.31 0.14
N TYR A 10 -2.75 17.41 1.46
CA TYR A 10 -3.49 16.49 2.32
C TYR A 10 -4.98 16.46 2.00
N GLU A 11 -5.58 17.64 1.80
CA GLU A 11 -7.01 17.78 1.55
C GLU A 11 -7.42 17.09 0.24
N ASP A 12 -6.59 17.23 -0.80
CA ASP A 12 -6.82 16.60 -2.10
C ASP A 12 -6.70 15.08 -2.02
N ALA A 13 -5.72 14.57 -1.26
CA ALA A 13 -5.57 13.14 -1.02
C ALA A 13 -6.78 12.57 -0.26
N TYR A 14 -7.28 13.32 0.74
CA TYR A 14 -8.45 12.91 1.51
C TYR A 14 -9.72 12.86 0.65
N MET A 15 -9.99 13.90 -0.15
CA MET A 15 -11.16 13.94 -1.04
C MET A 15 -11.14 12.83 -2.08
N LYS A 16 -9.96 12.52 -2.65
CA LYS A 16 -9.82 11.46 -3.65
C LYS A 16 -10.04 10.07 -3.06
N ALA A 17 -9.56 9.84 -1.84
CA ALA A 17 -9.63 8.53 -1.20
C ALA A 17 -10.97 8.27 -0.49
N HIS A 18 -11.71 9.29 -0.08
CA HIS A 18 -13.02 9.14 0.57
C HIS A 18 -14.06 8.54 -0.41
N PRO A 19 -14.89 7.55 0.00
CA PRO A 19 -15.15 7.06 1.36
C PRO A 19 -14.25 5.89 1.82
N PHE A 20 -13.11 5.68 1.19
CA PHE A 20 -12.15 4.61 1.49
C PHE A 20 -12.72 3.19 1.26
N ASP A 21 -13.48 3.03 0.19
CA ASP A 21 -14.12 1.77 -0.18
C ASP A 21 -13.46 1.08 -1.38
N LYS A 22 -12.67 1.79 -2.18
CA LYS A 22 -12.11 1.30 -3.45
C LYS A 22 -10.68 1.75 -3.70
N MET A 23 -10.00 1.07 -4.61
CA MET A 23 -8.70 1.51 -5.11
C MET A 23 -8.83 2.82 -5.89
N VAL A 24 -7.97 3.79 -5.60
CA VAL A 24 -7.93 5.08 -6.32
C VAL A 24 -6.65 5.17 -7.14
N GLU A 25 -6.81 5.31 -8.45
CA GLU A 25 -5.70 5.43 -9.39
C GLU A 25 -4.83 6.65 -9.06
N GLY A 26 -3.51 6.49 -9.15
CA GLY A 26 -2.53 7.53 -8.82
C GLY A 26 -2.34 7.79 -7.32
N MET A 27 -3.08 7.09 -6.44
CA MET A 27 -2.87 7.19 -4.99
C MET A 27 -2.13 6.01 -4.38
N LEU A 28 -2.25 4.82 -4.95
CA LEU A 28 -1.34 3.72 -4.67
C LEU A 28 -0.14 3.82 -5.62
N GLN A 29 1.06 3.96 -5.05
CA GLN A 29 2.30 3.85 -5.81
C GLN A 29 2.63 2.37 -5.99
N SER A 30 2.66 1.90 -7.24
CA SER A 30 2.93 0.49 -7.59
C SER A 30 4.28 0.03 -7.06
N GLU A 31 5.24 0.94 -6.97
CA GLU A 31 6.57 0.73 -6.40
C GLU A 31 6.49 0.27 -4.94
N MET A 32 5.52 0.75 -4.16
CA MET A 32 5.36 0.31 -2.77
C MET A 32 5.00 -1.17 -2.67
N ILE A 33 4.21 -1.70 -3.59
CA ILE A 33 3.86 -3.13 -3.63
C ILE A 33 5.11 -3.93 -4.01
N ALA A 34 5.84 -3.50 -5.03
CA ALA A 34 7.08 -4.14 -5.46
C ALA A 34 8.16 -4.15 -4.37
N GLU A 35 8.37 -3.03 -3.67
CA GLU A 35 9.32 -2.93 -2.57
C GLU A 35 8.90 -3.80 -1.38
N THR A 36 7.60 -3.83 -1.04
CA THR A 36 7.08 -4.65 0.06
C THR A 36 7.27 -6.13 -0.24
N THR A 37 6.93 -6.58 -1.44
CA THR A 37 7.12 -7.99 -1.84
C THR A 37 8.59 -8.39 -1.90
N ALA A 38 9.47 -7.51 -2.37
CA ALA A 38 10.91 -7.73 -2.33
C ALA A 38 11.45 -7.88 -0.90
N LEU A 39 10.98 -7.04 0.03
CA LEU A 39 11.33 -7.14 1.46
C LEU A 39 10.82 -8.46 2.08
N MET A 40 9.59 -8.87 1.76
CA MET A 40 9.04 -10.16 2.21
C MET A 40 9.89 -11.33 1.74
N ARG A 41 10.29 -11.33 0.47
CA ARG A 41 11.15 -12.39 -0.09
C ARG A 41 12.50 -12.44 0.61
N LYS A 42 13.13 -11.28 0.77
CA LYS A 42 14.41 -11.16 1.48
C LYS A 42 14.31 -11.62 2.93
N ALA A 43 13.22 -11.34 3.64
CA ALA A 43 13.04 -11.80 5.01
C ALA A 43 13.01 -13.34 5.08
N ILE A 44 12.28 -13.99 4.18
CA ILE A 44 12.22 -15.45 4.09
C ILE A 44 13.59 -16.04 3.77
N ASP A 45 14.30 -15.47 2.79
CA ASP A 45 15.63 -15.93 2.38
C ASP A 45 16.66 -15.85 3.53
N ASN A 46 16.43 -14.94 4.50
CA ASN A 46 17.28 -14.77 5.68
C ASN A 46 16.74 -15.48 6.93
N GLY A 47 15.65 -16.26 6.83
CA GLY A 47 15.04 -16.95 7.98
C GLY A 47 14.42 -15.99 9.01
N VAL A 48 14.07 -14.77 8.60
CA VAL A 48 13.49 -13.73 9.44
C VAL A 48 11.98 -13.67 9.25
N TYR A 49 11.24 -13.57 10.36
CA TYR A 49 9.81 -13.29 10.32
C TYR A 49 9.55 -11.81 10.08
N LEU A 50 8.82 -11.50 9.01
CA LEU A 50 8.39 -10.13 8.69
C LEU A 50 6.88 -9.98 8.92
N ASN A 51 6.51 -8.97 9.70
CA ASN A 51 5.11 -8.57 9.88
C ASN A 51 4.83 -7.31 9.04
N VAL A 52 3.89 -7.41 8.09
CA VAL A 52 3.47 -6.28 7.24
C VAL A 52 2.14 -5.73 7.75
N ILE A 53 2.16 -4.50 8.25
CA ILE A 53 0.95 -3.81 8.72
C ILE A 53 0.53 -2.79 7.67
N ILE A 54 -0.64 -3.00 7.06
CA ILE A 54 -1.18 -2.12 6.04
C ILE A 54 -2.16 -1.15 6.71
N ASN A 55 -1.68 0.05 7.00
CA ASN A 55 -2.49 1.13 7.58
C ASN A 55 -2.85 2.20 6.53
N ASN A 56 -2.70 1.89 5.24
CA ASN A 56 -2.83 2.90 4.21
C ASN A 56 -4.29 3.12 3.80
N ARG A 57 -4.85 4.29 4.13
CA ARG A 57 -6.11 4.80 3.56
C ARG A 57 -5.94 5.53 2.23
N ALA A 58 -4.71 5.81 1.80
CA ALA A 58 -4.44 6.55 0.57
C ALA A 58 -4.69 5.73 -0.69
N GLY A 59 -4.44 4.42 -0.71
CA GLY A 59 -4.94 3.57 -1.80
C GLY A 59 -6.45 3.34 -1.74
N GLY A 60 -7.17 4.04 -0.86
CA GLY A 60 -8.60 3.93 -0.65
C GLY A 60 -9.05 2.67 0.07
N ASN A 61 -8.38 1.52 -0.02
CA ASN A 61 -8.83 0.30 0.68
C ASN A 61 -7.66 -0.63 1.11
N ALA A 62 -7.34 -0.65 2.40
CA ALA A 62 -6.24 -1.45 2.95
C ALA A 62 -6.37 -2.97 2.67
N PRO A 63 -7.55 -3.61 2.82
CA PRO A 63 -7.76 -4.98 2.36
C PRO A 63 -7.43 -5.24 0.89
N LEU A 64 -7.75 -4.31 -0.02
CA LEU A 64 -7.41 -4.49 -1.45
C LEU A 64 -5.91 -4.35 -1.70
N ILE A 65 -5.24 -3.43 -1.02
CA ILE A 65 -3.77 -3.32 -1.06
C ILE A 65 -3.12 -4.62 -0.59
N ALA A 66 -3.63 -5.23 0.49
CA ALA A 66 -3.14 -6.51 0.99
C ALA A 66 -3.24 -7.62 -0.06
N ARG A 67 -4.35 -7.66 -0.80
CA ARG A 67 -4.56 -8.63 -1.88
C ARG A 67 -3.56 -8.44 -3.02
N GLU A 68 -3.26 -7.20 -3.41
CA GLU A 68 -2.25 -6.94 -4.46
C GLU A 68 -0.84 -7.35 -4.01
N ILE A 69 -0.47 -7.12 -2.75
CA ILE A 69 0.80 -7.60 -2.20
C ILE A 69 0.89 -9.12 -2.27
N VAL A 70 -0.15 -9.83 -1.81
CA VAL A 70 -0.18 -11.30 -1.85
C VAL A 70 -0.11 -11.83 -3.28
N LYS A 71 -0.88 -11.22 -4.19
CA LYS A 71 -0.89 -11.60 -5.61
C LYS A 71 0.46 -11.42 -6.29
N GLN A 72 1.20 -10.35 -5.96
CA GLN A 72 2.52 -10.12 -6.52
C GLN A 72 3.60 -10.99 -5.85
N PHE A 73 3.42 -11.32 -4.57
CA PHE A 73 4.37 -12.16 -3.84
C PHE A 73 4.42 -13.60 -4.37
N GLY A 74 3.28 -14.14 -4.82
CA GLY A 74 3.16 -15.48 -5.40
C GLY A 74 2.45 -16.46 -4.50
#